data_AF-A0A3D5ZMD9-F1
#
_entry.id   AF-A0A3D5ZMD9-F1
#
_cell.length_a   1.000
_cell.length_b   1.000
_cell.length_c   1.000
_cell.angle_alpha   90.00
_cell.angle_beta   90.00
_cell.angle_gamma   90.00
#
_symmetry.space_group_name_H-M   'P 1'
#
loop_
_entity.id
_entity.type
_entity.pdbx_description
1 polymer ?
#
loop_
_entity_poly.entity_id
_entity_poly.type
_entity_poly.pdbx_seq_one_letter_code
_entity_poly.pdbx_strand_id
1 'polypeptide(L)'
;MKKYAIVLCVLLIALVSLGACQPAQNSKWDPDSANPFDFDGNMVRPEAVIDGYDNDELWQSPNKVTVEYADTVVSIVRKSNAIYLFFKVRDNTPFRYVGSGAAEEVTHSDSVEFYFDAKLSRTAVPSAGDYQINLGRDSRTRICAGAGWIKWMAMYMFEVREGSVMDNEEEYYYVEAMLPLAQMGIGANDAIGMAFGQVDRSVDINNDLPGYFTWRGLTFEGVFADPQKPNTYVVLTADGNKLLTYQQYLDTLQTK
;
A
#
# COMPACT_ATOMS: atom_id res chain seq x y z
N MET A 1 -13.98 -28.60 78.75
CA MET A 1 -13.71 -27.14 78.76
C MET A 1 -12.32 -26.89 78.20
N LYS A 2 -12.28 -26.19 77.06
CA LYS A 2 -11.26 -25.26 76.54
C LYS A 2 -9.76 -25.65 76.64
N LYS A 3 -9.11 -25.49 75.47
CA LYS A 3 -7.72 -25.04 75.23
C LYS A 3 -6.73 -26.10 74.75
N TYR A 4 -6.90 -26.69 73.56
CA TYR A 4 -5.77 -27.01 72.65
C TYR A 4 -6.16 -26.91 71.16
N ALA A 5 -7.05 -25.98 70.82
CA ALA A 5 -7.49 -25.71 69.45
C ALA A 5 -6.69 -24.57 68.75
N ILE A 6 -5.42 -24.35 69.11
CA ILE A 6 -4.58 -23.26 68.56
C ILE A 6 -3.17 -23.76 68.16
N VAL A 7 -3.03 -25.02 67.76
CA VAL A 7 -1.75 -25.51 67.20
C VAL A 7 -1.91 -26.06 65.77
N LEU A 8 -3.13 -26.33 65.31
CA LEU A 8 -3.38 -26.81 63.94
C LEU A 8 -3.56 -25.70 62.89
N CYS A 9 -3.80 -24.44 63.30
CA CYS A 9 -3.99 -23.33 62.34
C CYS A 9 -2.68 -22.65 61.90
N VAL A 10 -1.55 -22.92 62.56
CA VAL A 10 -0.25 -22.31 62.17
C VAL A 10 0.52 -23.19 61.19
N LEU A 11 0.26 -24.50 61.15
CA LEU A 11 0.88 -25.43 60.19
C LEU A 11 0.20 -25.44 58.81
N LEU A 12 -1.05 -24.96 58.71
CA LEU A 12 -1.77 -24.84 57.44
C LEU A 12 -1.46 -23.53 56.69
N ILE A 13 -0.86 -22.52 57.34
CA ILE A 13 -0.45 -21.28 56.68
C ILE A 13 0.98 -21.40 56.11
N ALA A 14 1.81 -22.31 56.63
CA ALA A 14 3.16 -22.56 56.12
C ALA A 14 3.22 -23.47 54.87
N LEU A 15 2.12 -24.13 54.50
CA LEU A 15 2.03 -25.01 53.31
C LEU A 15 1.38 -24.35 52.10
N VAL A 16 0.85 -23.12 52.23
CA VAL A 16 0.26 -22.36 51.11
C VAL A 16 1.22 -21.28 50.56
N SER A 17 2.39 -21.08 51.18
CA SER A 17 3.40 -20.11 50.73
C SER A 17 4.50 -20.68 49.82
N LEU A 18 4.38 -21.93 49.35
CA LEU A 18 5.30 -22.51 48.35
C LEU A 18 4.71 -22.60 46.94
N GLY A 19 3.48 -22.15 46.75
CA GLY A 19 2.92 -21.83 45.44
C GLY A 19 3.19 -20.38 45.06
N ALA A 20 4.44 -19.92 45.21
CA ALA A 20 4.84 -18.74 44.47
C ALA A 20 4.67 -19.11 43.00
N CYS A 21 3.74 -18.46 42.30
CA CYS A 21 3.88 -18.22 40.88
C CYS A 21 5.29 -17.65 40.71
N GLN A 22 6.26 -18.50 40.39
CA GLN A 22 7.33 -18.04 39.53
C GLN A 22 6.58 -17.43 38.35
N PRO A 23 6.79 -16.15 38.00
CA PRO A 23 6.48 -15.76 36.64
C PRO A 23 7.16 -16.82 35.80
N ALA A 24 6.40 -17.51 34.94
CA ALA A 24 7.00 -18.38 33.93
C ALA A 24 8.20 -17.61 33.44
N GLN A 25 9.41 -18.17 33.61
CA GLN A 25 10.61 -17.50 33.15
C GLN A 25 10.25 -17.08 31.73
N ASN A 26 10.15 -15.77 31.50
CA ASN A 26 9.98 -15.25 30.16
C ASN A 26 11.07 -15.97 29.39
N SER A 27 10.66 -16.92 28.55
CA SER A 27 11.57 -17.60 27.64
C SER A 27 12.32 -16.45 27.02
N LYS A 28 13.62 -16.36 27.29
CA LYS A 28 14.47 -15.40 26.61
C LYS A 28 14.07 -15.54 25.15
N TRP A 29 13.56 -14.46 24.58
CA TRP A 29 13.21 -14.44 23.18
C TRP A 29 14.48 -14.86 22.45
N ASP A 30 14.41 -16.05 21.84
CA ASP A 30 15.49 -16.64 21.08
C ASP A 30 15.27 -16.16 19.64
N PRO A 31 16.08 -15.21 19.14
CA PRO A 31 15.96 -14.71 17.76
C PRO A 31 16.05 -15.83 16.71
N ASP A 32 16.64 -16.98 17.07
CA ASP A 32 16.82 -18.13 16.19
C ASP A 32 15.75 -19.23 16.39
N SER A 33 14.85 -19.07 17.37
CA SER A 33 13.64 -19.89 17.42
C SER A 33 12.71 -19.43 16.30
N ALA A 34 12.22 -20.36 15.49
CA ALA A 34 11.29 -20.08 14.40
C ALA A 34 10.21 -19.11 14.90
N ASN A 35 10.24 -17.88 14.37
CA ASN A 35 9.41 -16.80 14.86
C ASN A 35 7.96 -17.29 14.86
N PRO A 36 7.25 -17.31 16.00
CA PRO A 36 5.89 -17.84 16.06
C PRO A 36 4.90 -17.03 15.20
N PHE A 37 5.32 -15.88 14.67
CA PHE A 37 4.59 -15.07 13.70
C PHE A 37 5.03 -15.27 12.24
N ASP A 38 6.06 -16.09 11.99
CA ASP A 38 6.57 -16.45 10.67
C ASP A 38 6.01 -17.83 10.26
N PHE A 39 4.92 -17.80 9.51
CA PHE A 39 4.27 -18.98 8.94
C PHE A 39 4.07 -18.78 7.44
N ASP A 40 4.27 -19.86 6.68
CA ASP A 40 4.10 -19.89 5.23
C ASP A 40 2.72 -19.29 4.86
N GLY A 41 2.77 -18.18 4.10
CA GLY A 41 1.58 -17.48 3.62
C GLY A 41 1.25 -16.16 4.33
N ASN A 42 1.92 -15.82 5.44
CA ASN A 42 1.66 -14.54 6.12
C ASN A 42 2.46 -13.36 5.59
N MET A 43 3.46 -13.53 4.72
CA MET A 43 4.15 -12.41 4.09
C MET A 43 4.64 -12.87 2.71
N VAL A 44 4.27 -12.15 1.66
CA VAL A 44 4.99 -12.28 0.38
C VAL A 44 6.25 -11.46 0.55
N ARG A 45 7.40 -12.13 0.67
CA ARG A 45 8.68 -11.41 0.74
C ARG A 45 8.88 -10.65 -0.57
N PRO A 46 9.14 -9.33 -0.53
CA PRO A 46 9.53 -8.59 -1.71
C PRO A 46 10.77 -9.21 -2.35
N GLU A 47 10.80 -9.23 -3.68
CA GLU A 47 12.01 -9.55 -4.44
C GLU A 47 12.99 -8.36 -4.48
N ALA A 48 12.47 -7.15 -4.23
CA ALA A 48 13.21 -5.89 -4.18
C ALA A 48 13.26 -5.34 -2.75
N VAL A 49 14.25 -4.48 -2.46
CA VAL A 49 14.25 -3.71 -1.22
C VAL A 49 13.35 -2.51 -1.44
N ILE A 50 12.29 -2.38 -0.66
CA ILE A 50 11.41 -1.21 -0.72
C ILE A 50 12.03 -0.15 0.19
N ASP A 51 12.70 0.83 -0.42
CA ASP A 51 13.45 1.89 0.28
C ASP A 51 13.28 3.29 -0.36
N GLY A 52 12.47 3.40 -1.41
CA GLY A 52 12.20 4.66 -2.09
C GLY A 52 13.27 5.05 -3.12
N TYR A 53 14.16 4.12 -3.50
CA TYR A 53 15.13 4.29 -4.59
C TYR A 53 14.81 3.41 -5.79
N ASP A 54 15.07 3.92 -7.00
CA ASP A 54 14.90 3.17 -8.25
C ASP A 54 16.22 2.55 -8.76
N ASN A 55 17.15 2.29 -7.84
CA ASN A 55 18.54 1.94 -8.17
C ASN A 55 18.82 0.43 -8.25
N ASP A 56 17.84 -0.41 -7.92
CA ASP A 56 17.98 -1.86 -7.90
C ASP A 56 17.68 -2.52 -9.27
N GLU A 57 17.88 -3.83 -9.34
CA GLU A 57 17.66 -4.60 -10.57
C GLU A 57 16.19 -4.66 -11.00
N LEU A 58 15.24 -4.50 -10.06
CA LEU A 58 13.82 -4.49 -10.36
C LEU A 58 13.49 -3.32 -11.30
N TRP A 59 14.01 -2.14 -10.99
CA TRP A 59 13.75 -0.91 -11.76
C TRP A 59 14.55 -0.82 -13.06
N GLN A 60 15.55 -1.69 -13.26
CA GLN A 60 16.25 -1.87 -14.55
C GLN A 60 15.63 -2.96 -15.43
N SER A 61 14.50 -3.55 -15.01
CA SER A 61 13.82 -4.62 -15.74
C SER A 61 13.44 -4.22 -17.17
N PRO A 62 13.69 -5.07 -18.19
CA PRO A 62 13.24 -4.81 -19.56
C PRO A 62 11.72 -4.85 -19.72
N ASN A 63 11.00 -5.43 -18.75
CA ASN A 63 9.54 -5.46 -18.71
C ASN A 63 8.95 -4.29 -17.92
N LYS A 64 9.76 -3.32 -17.49
CA LYS A 64 9.27 -2.11 -16.84
C LYS A 64 8.40 -1.32 -17.82
N VAL A 65 7.20 -0.97 -17.38
CA VAL A 65 6.32 -0.05 -18.08
C VAL A 65 6.38 1.30 -17.39
N THR A 66 6.40 2.39 -18.16
CA THR A 66 6.40 3.75 -17.63
C THR A 66 5.27 4.55 -18.24
N VAL A 67 4.54 5.29 -17.41
CA VAL A 67 3.50 6.24 -17.82
C VAL A 67 3.71 7.57 -17.13
N GLU A 68 3.29 8.64 -17.80
CA GLU A 68 3.39 10.00 -17.31
C GLU A 68 2.00 10.62 -17.27
N TYR A 69 1.71 11.35 -16.19
CA TYR A 69 0.50 12.17 -16.08
C TYR A 69 0.77 13.35 -15.15
N ALA A 70 0.30 14.53 -15.54
CA ALA A 70 0.59 15.77 -14.83
C ALA A 70 2.08 15.90 -14.49
N ASP A 71 2.40 16.01 -13.20
CA ASP A 71 3.75 16.16 -12.65
C ASP A 71 4.33 14.82 -12.15
N THR A 72 3.75 13.69 -12.57
CA THR A 72 4.09 12.35 -12.07
C THR A 72 4.53 11.41 -13.18
N VAL A 73 5.63 10.71 -12.94
CA VAL A 73 6.06 9.55 -13.71
C VAL A 73 5.87 8.31 -12.86
N VAL A 74 5.21 7.28 -13.41
CA VAL A 74 4.99 6.00 -12.73
C VAL A 74 5.67 4.90 -13.51
N SER A 75 6.58 4.20 -12.84
CA SER A 75 7.15 2.95 -13.32
C SER A 75 6.44 1.77 -12.67
N ILE A 76 6.15 0.75 -13.46
CA ILE A 76 5.41 -0.44 -13.08
C ILE A 76 6.24 -1.65 -13.45
N VAL A 77 6.46 -2.54 -12.50
CA VAL A 77 7.09 -3.84 -12.74
C VAL A 77 6.21 -4.92 -12.14
N ARG A 78 5.77 -5.85 -12.97
CA ARG A 78 5.03 -7.04 -12.52
C ARG A 78 5.97 -8.23 -12.37
N LYS A 79 5.82 -8.96 -11.27
CA LYS A 79 6.42 -10.27 -11.02
C LYS A 79 5.31 -11.30 -10.82
N SER A 80 5.69 -12.56 -10.60
CA SER A 80 4.74 -13.67 -10.45
C SER A 80 3.88 -13.56 -9.19
N ASN A 81 4.38 -12.90 -8.14
CA ASN A 81 3.76 -12.79 -6.83
C ASN A 81 3.30 -11.37 -6.46
N ALA A 82 3.79 -10.34 -7.16
CA ALA A 82 3.62 -8.95 -6.77
C ALA A 82 3.65 -7.99 -7.96
N ILE A 83 3.05 -6.81 -7.75
CA ILE A 83 3.25 -5.63 -8.58
C ILE A 83 4.02 -4.61 -7.78
N TYR A 84 5.01 -4.01 -8.43
CA TYR A 84 5.81 -2.94 -7.89
C TYR A 84 5.49 -1.66 -8.65
N LEU A 85 5.33 -0.57 -7.91
CA LEU A 85 5.06 0.77 -8.43
C LEU A 85 6.12 1.72 -7.88
N PHE A 86 6.70 2.54 -8.76
CA PHE A 86 7.58 3.63 -8.38
C PHE A 86 7.08 4.93 -8.97
N PHE A 87 6.70 5.85 -8.10
CA PHE A 87 6.23 7.19 -8.46
C PHE A 87 7.38 8.17 -8.27
N LYS A 88 7.68 8.95 -9.31
CA LYS A 88 8.49 10.17 -9.22
C LYS A 88 7.55 11.35 -9.43
N VAL A 89 7.34 12.14 -8.40
CA VAL A 89 6.41 13.27 -8.42
C VAL A 89 7.18 14.57 -8.27
N ARG A 90 7.05 15.45 -9.26
CA ARG A 90 7.54 16.82 -9.18
C ARG A 90 6.57 17.62 -8.32
N ASP A 91 7.08 18.23 -7.26
CA ASP A 91 6.30 19.06 -6.33
C ASP A 91 7.22 20.14 -5.78
N ASN A 92 7.06 21.36 -6.29
CA ASN A 92 7.84 22.53 -5.89
C ASN A 92 7.22 23.32 -4.73
N THR A 93 6.29 22.70 -4.02
CA THR A 93 5.63 23.30 -2.88
C THR A 93 6.11 22.64 -1.57
N PRO A 94 6.15 23.41 -0.46
CA PRO A 94 6.44 22.81 0.83
C PRO A 94 5.40 21.75 1.16
N PHE A 95 5.85 20.55 1.56
CA PHE A 95 4.99 19.44 1.93
C PHE A 95 3.83 19.86 2.84
N ARG A 96 2.60 19.47 2.48
CA ARG A 96 1.39 19.76 3.26
C ARG A 96 0.52 18.54 3.45
N TYR A 97 -0.11 18.51 4.61
CA TYR A 97 -0.99 17.41 4.99
C TYR A 97 -2.20 17.88 5.80
N VAL A 98 -3.28 17.08 5.74
CA VAL A 98 -4.50 17.33 6.50
C VAL A 98 -4.51 16.50 7.77
N GLY A 99 -4.94 17.14 8.86
CA GLY A 99 -5.33 16.54 10.12
C GLY A 99 -4.21 15.86 10.90
N SER A 100 -4.58 15.22 12.01
CA SER A 100 -3.64 14.72 13.02
C SER A 100 -3.46 13.20 13.03
N GLY A 101 -4.06 12.46 12.07
CA GLY A 101 -3.79 11.02 11.95
C GLY A 101 -4.86 10.13 11.32
N ALA A 102 -5.87 10.65 10.59
CA ALA A 102 -6.88 9.78 9.98
C ALA A 102 -6.53 9.40 8.53
N ALA A 103 -6.72 8.14 8.16
CA ALA A 103 -6.48 7.63 6.80
C ALA A 103 -7.28 8.40 5.72
N GLU A 104 -8.48 8.90 6.02
CA GLU A 104 -9.31 9.68 5.06
C GLU A 104 -8.68 11.03 4.68
N GLU A 105 -7.65 11.49 5.39
CA GLU A 105 -7.00 12.78 5.16
C GLU A 105 -5.92 12.70 4.08
N VAL A 106 -5.49 11.48 3.72
CA VAL A 106 -4.47 11.23 2.68
C VAL A 106 -4.97 11.71 1.31
N THR A 107 -6.27 11.53 1.01
CA THR A 107 -6.88 11.97 -0.27
C THR A 107 -6.95 13.48 -0.45
N HIS A 108 -6.56 14.25 0.57
CA HIS A 108 -6.56 15.72 0.59
C HIS A 108 -5.18 16.30 0.94
N SER A 109 -4.16 15.43 1.01
CA SER A 109 -2.76 15.75 1.30
C SER A 109 -1.91 15.44 0.07
N ASP A 110 -0.68 15.92 0.03
CA ASP A 110 0.26 15.56 -1.05
C ASP A 110 0.44 14.04 -1.08
N SER A 111 -0.05 13.42 -2.15
CA SER A 111 -0.14 11.97 -2.23
C SER A 111 -0.23 11.49 -3.68
N VAL A 112 0.12 10.22 -3.83
CA VAL A 112 -0.18 9.45 -5.05
C VAL A 112 -1.31 8.47 -4.76
N GLU A 113 -2.10 8.22 -5.79
CA GLU A 113 -3.22 7.31 -5.71
C GLU A 113 -3.17 6.32 -6.86
N PHE A 114 -3.57 5.09 -6.59
CA PHE A 114 -3.71 4.08 -7.63
C PHE A 114 -4.87 3.16 -7.34
N TYR A 115 -5.47 2.70 -8.43
CA TYR A 115 -6.75 2.02 -8.44
C TYR A 115 -6.65 0.77 -9.29
N PHE A 116 -7.21 -0.33 -8.78
CA PHE A 116 -7.18 -1.62 -9.47
C PHE A 116 -8.59 -2.15 -9.72
N ASP A 117 -8.84 -2.61 -10.94
CA ASP A 117 -9.91 -3.55 -11.28
C ASP A 117 -9.27 -4.94 -11.38
N ALA A 118 -9.18 -5.63 -10.24
CA ALA A 118 -8.40 -6.86 -10.08
C ALA A 118 -8.87 -7.99 -11.01
N LYS A 119 -10.17 -8.00 -11.32
CA LYS A 119 -10.81 -9.02 -12.17
C LYS A 119 -11.06 -8.52 -13.59
N LEU A 120 -10.63 -7.31 -13.91
CA LEU A 120 -10.93 -6.62 -15.16
C LEU A 120 -12.43 -6.69 -15.50
N SER A 121 -13.27 -6.48 -14.48
CA SER A 121 -14.72 -6.58 -14.53
C SER A 121 -15.40 -5.45 -15.30
N ARG A 122 -14.73 -4.29 -15.39
CA ARG A 122 -15.17 -3.10 -16.12
C ARG A 122 -16.56 -2.64 -15.73
N THR A 123 -16.85 -2.67 -14.45
CA THR A 123 -18.10 -2.11 -13.93
C THR A 123 -18.06 -0.58 -14.01
N ALA A 124 -19.23 0.04 -14.07
CA ALA A 124 -19.36 1.51 -14.08
C ALA A 124 -19.04 2.15 -12.71
N VAL A 125 -18.98 1.33 -11.66
CA VAL A 125 -18.63 1.69 -10.28
C VAL A 125 -17.77 0.58 -9.68
N PRO A 126 -16.91 0.85 -8.67
CA PRO A 126 -16.07 -0.17 -8.05
C PRO A 126 -16.88 -1.37 -7.54
N SER A 127 -16.41 -2.57 -7.87
CA SER A 127 -17.00 -3.85 -7.51
C SER A 127 -16.16 -4.58 -6.45
N ALA A 128 -16.69 -5.65 -5.85
CA ALA A 128 -15.96 -6.43 -4.87
C ALA A 128 -14.69 -7.06 -5.49
N GLY A 129 -13.53 -6.64 -5.01
CA GLY A 129 -12.21 -6.99 -5.58
C GLY A 129 -11.52 -5.82 -6.28
N ASP A 130 -12.17 -4.67 -6.41
CA ASP A 130 -11.51 -3.45 -6.85
C ASP A 130 -10.88 -2.73 -5.66
N TYR A 131 -9.74 -2.08 -5.88
CA TYR A 131 -8.97 -1.44 -4.81
C TYR A 131 -8.70 0.03 -5.14
N GLN A 132 -8.68 0.85 -4.09
CA GLN A 132 -8.08 2.19 -4.09
C GLN A 132 -7.02 2.21 -3.02
N ILE A 133 -5.83 2.67 -3.39
CA ILE A 133 -4.69 2.80 -2.50
C ILE A 133 -4.16 4.22 -2.66
N ASN A 134 -4.13 4.96 -1.57
CA ASN A 134 -3.60 6.31 -1.47
C ASN A 134 -2.38 6.27 -0.57
N LEU A 135 -1.24 6.76 -1.07
CA LEU A 135 0.03 6.83 -0.35
C LEU A 135 0.44 8.29 -0.23
N GLY A 136 0.39 8.81 1.00
CA GLY A 136 0.77 10.17 1.31
C GLY A 136 2.27 10.35 1.40
N ARG A 137 2.74 11.54 1.06
CA ARG A 137 4.15 11.96 1.18
C ARG A 137 4.66 11.92 2.64
N ASP A 138 3.76 11.92 3.64
CA ASP A 138 4.04 11.68 5.06
C ASP A 138 4.04 10.20 5.47
N SER A 139 4.02 9.27 4.51
CA SER A 139 3.89 7.84 4.80
C SER A 139 2.58 7.44 5.49
N ARG A 140 1.53 8.28 5.42
CA ARG A 140 0.18 7.84 5.77
C ARG A 140 -0.49 7.20 4.57
N THR A 141 -1.38 6.25 4.85
CA THR A 141 -2.06 5.50 3.79
C THR A 141 -3.56 5.45 4.00
N ARG A 142 -4.26 5.34 2.89
CA ARG A 142 -5.66 4.92 2.86
C ARG A 142 -5.79 3.78 1.88
N ILE A 143 -6.38 2.68 2.33
CA ILE A 143 -6.63 1.56 1.44
C ILE A 143 -8.04 1.04 1.62
N CYS A 144 -8.71 0.94 0.48
CA CYS A 144 -10.12 0.65 0.41
C CYS A 144 -10.35 -0.42 -0.66
N ALA A 145 -11.30 -1.32 -0.39
CA ALA A 145 -11.72 -2.36 -1.32
C ALA A 145 -13.24 -2.31 -1.54
N GLY A 146 -13.65 -2.58 -2.78
CA GLY A 146 -15.05 -2.78 -3.14
C GLY A 146 -15.93 -1.52 -3.15
N ALA A 147 -17.21 -1.75 -3.47
CA ALA A 147 -18.26 -0.74 -3.38
C ALA A 147 -18.40 -0.24 -1.93
N GLY A 148 -18.26 1.07 -1.73
CA GLY A 148 -18.29 1.68 -0.41
C GLY A 148 -16.93 1.80 0.28
N TRP A 149 -15.84 1.49 -0.42
CA TRP A 149 -14.46 1.75 0.01
C TRP A 149 -14.15 1.20 1.41
N ILE A 150 -14.49 -0.06 1.64
CA ILE A 150 -14.29 -0.72 2.94
C ILE A 150 -12.78 -0.80 3.20
N LYS A 151 -12.33 -0.37 4.38
CA LYS A 151 -10.90 -0.41 4.74
C LYS A 151 -10.35 -1.83 4.57
N TRP A 152 -9.33 -1.96 3.72
CA TRP A 152 -8.66 -3.22 3.48
C TRP A 152 -7.44 -3.33 4.38
N MET A 153 -7.30 -4.49 5.04
CA MET A 153 -6.23 -4.78 6.01
C MET A 153 -5.26 -5.84 5.47
N ALA A 154 -4.83 -5.72 4.23
CA ALA A 154 -3.77 -6.58 3.71
C ALA A 154 -2.39 -5.99 3.95
N MET A 155 -1.37 -6.82 3.71
CA MET A 155 0.02 -6.42 3.85
C MET A 155 0.50 -5.87 2.52
N TYR A 156 0.98 -4.65 2.58
CA TYR A 156 1.65 -3.95 1.50
C TYR A 156 2.91 -3.35 2.11
N MET A 157 3.89 -3.06 1.26
CA MET A 157 5.10 -2.37 1.66
C MET A 157 5.24 -1.14 0.80
N PHE A 158 5.51 0.00 1.41
CA PHE A 158 5.83 1.19 0.67
C PHE A 158 6.79 2.06 1.48
N GLU A 159 7.59 2.83 0.77
CA GLU A 159 8.49 3.82 1.34
C GLU A 159 8.36 5.13 0.58
N VAL A 160 8.53 6.22 1.31
CA VAL A 160 8.53 7.57 0.74
C VAL A 160 9.87 8.21 0.97
N ARG A 161 10.39 8.83 -0.08
CA ARG A 161 11.66 9.54 -0.04
C ARG A 161 11.52 10.93 -0.61
N GLU A 162 12.08 11.90 0.11
CA GLU A 162 12.27 13.26 -0.39
C GLU A 162 13.48 13.31 -1.35
N GLY A 163 13.30 13.93 -2.50
CA GLY A 163 14.38 14.32 -3.39
C GLY A 163 15.10 15.54 -2.81
N SER A 164 16.39 15.41 -2.50
CA SER A 164 17.18 16.54 -2.04
C SER A 164 17.59 17.44 -3.22
N VAL A 165 17.56 18.76 -3.00
CA VAL A 165 17.99 19.87 -3.90
C VAL A 165 19.46 19.80 -4.36
N MET A 166 20.19 18.72 -4.07
CA MET A 166 21.63 18.60 -4.33
C MET A 166 22.00 18.59 -5.82
N ASP A 167 21.02 18.53 -6.74
CA ASP A 167 21.24 18.43 -8.20
C ASP A 167 20.75 19.65 -9.02
N ASN A 168 20.46 20.81 -8.43
CA ASN A 168 19.85 21.96 -9.14
C ASN A 168 18.51 21.62 -9.86
N GLU A 169 17.90 20.50 -9.52
CA GLU A 169 16.62 20.06 -10.09
C GLU A 169 15.46 20.39 -9.15
N GLU A 170 14.28 20.43 -9.74
CA GLU A 170 12.99 20.70 -9.09
C GLU A 170 12.79 19.82 -7.85
N GLU A 171 12.04 20.28 -6.85
CA GLU A 171 11.72 19.45 -5.68
C GLU A 171 10.87 18.25 -6.14
N TYR A 172 11.33 17.04 -5.82
CA TYR A 172 10.64 15.79 -6.09
C TYR A 172 10.38 15.05 -4.79
N TYR A 173 9.33 14.24 -4.76
CA TYR A 173 9.26 13.11 -3.84
C TYR A 173 9.05 11.81 -4.63
N TYR A 174 9.46 10.73 -3.99
CA TYR A 174 9.45 9.39 -4.55
C TYR A 174 8.60 8.49 -3.67
N VAL A 175 7.79 7.64 -4.28
CA VAL A 175 7.03 6.60 -3.59
C VAL A 175 7.31 5.28 -4.25
N GLU A 176 7.87 4.34 -3.50
CA GLU A 176 8.06 2.97 -3.94
C GLU A 176 7.08 2.07 -3.20
N ALA A 177 6.35 1.22 -3.92
CA ALA A 177 5.34 0.35 -3.33
C ALA A 177 5.37 -1.06 -3.92
N MET A 178 5.11 -2.05 -3.08
CA MET A 178 4.93 -3.45 -3.44
C MET A 178 3.55 -3.94 -2.98
N LEU A 179 2.85 -4.58 -3.91
CA LEU A 179 1.49 -5.07 -3.75
C LEU A 179 1.42 -6.56 -4.05
N PRO A 180 1.05 -7.42 -3.09
CA PRO A 180 0.97 -8.85 -3.32
C PRO A 180 -0.28 -9.24 -4.11
N LEU A 181 -0.07 -9.85 -5.29
CA LEU A 181 -1.14 -10.23 -6.22
C LEU A 181 -2.17 -11.16 -5.56
N ALA A 182 -1.70 -12.20 -4.86
CA ALA A 182 -2.56 -13.21 -4.26
C ALA A 182 -3.51 -12.64 -3.19
N GLN A 183 -3.05 -11.66 -2.39
CA GLN A 183 -3.88 -11.02 -1.36
C GLN A 183 -4.94 -10.11 -1.97
N MET A 184 -4.66 -9.58 -3.16
CA MET A 184 -5.62 -8.82 -3.95
C MET A 184 -6.59 -9.71 -4.75
N GLY A 185 -6.41 -11.03 -4.71
CA GLY A 185 -7.21 -11.98 -5.49
C GLY A 185 -6.86 -11.96 -6.98
N ILE A 186 -5.65 -11.55 -7.33
CA ILE A 186 -5.14 -11.48 -8.70
C ILE A 186 -4.25 -12.70 -8.95
N GLY A 187 -4.56 -13.47 -9.99
CA GLY A 187 -3.73 -14.58 -10.44
C GLY A 187 -2.49 -14.10 -11.20
N ALA A 188 -1.43 -14.91 -11.19
CA ALA A 188 -0.16 -14.60 -11.85
C ALA A 188 -0.31 -14.28 -13.35
N ASN A 189 -1.34 -14.85 -14.01
CA ASN A 189 -1.62 -14.69 -15.44
C ASN A 189 -2.82 -13.77 -15.74
N ASP A 190 -3.37 -13.08 -14.74
CA ASP A 190 -4.52 -12.21 -14.94
C ASP A 190 -4.06 -10.84 -15.43
N ALA A 191 -4.67 -10.32 -16.49
CA ALA A 191 -4.55 -8.90 -16.83
C ALA A 191 -5.36 -8.06 -15.82
N ILE A 192 -4.91 -6.83 -15.56
CA ILE A 192 -5.49 -6.00 -14.49
C ILE A 192 -5.81 -4.61 -15.03
N GLY A 193 -6.97 -4.07 -14.64
CA GLY A 193 -7.29 -2.67 -14.92
C GLY A 193 -6.60 -1.75 -13.91
N MET A 194 -6.03 -0.64 -14.38
CA MET A 194 -5.33 0.35 -13.57
C MET A 194 -5.79 1.78 -13.88
N ALA A 195 -5.83 2.62 -12.85
CA ALA A 195 -5.87 4.07 -12.95
C ALA A 195 -4.97 4.70 -11.89
N PHE A 196 -4.51 5.92 -12.14
CA PHE A 196 -3.60 6.65 -11.25
C PHE A 196 -4.10 8.07 -11.00
N GLY A 197 -3.79 8.56 -9.81
CA GLY A 197 -4.06 9.91 -9.35
C GLY A 197 -2.83 10.52 -8.66
N GLN A 198 -2.78 11.84 -8.66
CA GLN A 198 -1.86 12.66 -7.90
C GLN A 198 -2.67 13.78 -7.25
N VAL A 199 -2.45 13.97 -5.96
CA VAL A 199 -3.05 15.03 -5.16
C VAL A 199 -1.97 16.03 -4.79
N ASP A 200 -2.25 17.30 -5.07
CA ASP A 200 -1.43 18.46 -4.73
C ASP A 200 -2.23 19.35 -3.79
N ARG A 201 -1.79 19.50 -2.54
CA ARG A 201 -2.47 20.36 -1.57
C ARG A 201 -2.02 21.81 -1.76
N SER A 202 -2.93 22.63 -2.29
CA SER A 202 -2.66 24.02 -2.60
C SER A 202 -2.64 24.93 -1.36
N VAL A 203 -2.01 26.10 -1.52
CA VAL A 203 -1.93 27.14 -0.48
C VAL A 203 -3.23 27.94 -0.42
N ASP A 204 -3.90 27.95 0.73
CA ASP A 204 -4.55 29.17 1.22
C ASP A 204 -3.74 29.67 2.42
N ILE A 205 -3.27 30.91 2.35
CA ILE A 205 -2.42 31.54 3.36
C ILE A 205 -3.15 31.73 4.70
N ASN A 206 -4.47 31.48 4.74
CA ASN A 206 -5.31 31.74 5.88
C ASN A 206 -6.15 30.55 6.38
N ASN A 207 -6.11 29.36 5.78
CA ASN A 207 -7.01 28.28 6.20
C ASN A 207 -6.54 26.86 5.80
N ASP A 208 -6.26 26.02 6.79
CA ASP A 208 -6.11 24.55 6.70
C ASP A 208 -7.45 23.85 6.40
N LEU A 209 -8.27 24.39 5.51
CA LEU A 209 -9.56 23.78 5.19
C LEU A 209 -9.38 22.55 4.28
N PRO A 210 -10.21 21.50 4.42
CA PRO A 210 -10.11 20.26 3.64
C PRO A 210 -10.31 20.41 2.12
N GLY A 211 -10.70 21.58 1.62
CA GLY A 211 -11.09 21.79 0.21
C GLY A 211 -10.00 22.33 -0.73
N TYR A 212 -8.79 22.58 -0.24
CA TYR A 212 -7.71 23.19 -1.05
C TYR A 212 -6.72 22.13 -1.53
N PHE A 213 -7.12 21.37 -2.54
CA PHE A 213 -6.24 20.44 -3.23
C PHE A 213 -6.64 20.35 -4.70
N THR A 214 -5.68 19.99 -5.55
CA THR A 214 -5.91 19.63 -6.94
C THR A 214 -5.72 18.14 -7.07
N TRP A 215 -6.68 17.46 -7.70
CA TRP A 215 -6.55 16.06 -8.08
C TRP A 215 -6.31 15.97 -9.59
N ARG A 216 -5.29 15.22 -10.00
CA ARG A 216 -4.90 15.02 -11.40
C ARG A 216 -4.72 13.54 -11.66
N GLY A 217 -5.27 13.02 -12.76
CA GLY A 217 -5.22 11.59 -13.04
C GLY A 217 -4.71 11.23 -14.42
N LEU A 218 -4.46 9.95 -14.62
CA LEU A 218 -3.96 9.40 -15.88
C LEU A 218 -4.96 9.63 -17.03
N THR A 219 -4.47 10.23 -18.10
CA THR A 219 -5.11 10.19 -19.43
C THR A 219 -4.23 9.36 -20.35
N PHE A 220 -4.76 8.27 -20.87
CA PHE A 220 -4.03 7.34 -21.74
C PHE A 220 -4.66 7.34 -23.12
N GLU A 221 -3.86 7.63 -24.15
CA GLU A 221 -4.31 7.75 -25.55
C GLU A 221 -5.54 8.68 -25.72
N GLY A 222 -5.61 9.76 -24.93
CA GLY A 222 -6.70 10.74 -24.99
C GLY A 222 -7.96 10.35 -24.21
N VAL A 223 -7.97 9.21 -23.51
CA VAL A 223 -9.08 8.80 -22.64
C VAL A 223 -8.65 8.93 -21.18
N PHE A 224 -9.43 9.69 -20.41
CA PHE A 224 -9.23 9.82 -18.98
C PHE A 224 -9.64 8.53 -18.27
N ALA A 225 -8.72 7.94 -17.51
CA ALA A 225 -8.96 6.79 -16.65
C ALA A 225 -9.57 7.28 -15.32
N ASP A 226 -10.89 7.44 -15.31
CA ASP A 226 -11.66 7.93 -14.16
C ASP A 226 -11.61 6.91 -13.02
N PRO A 227 -10.96 7.23 -11.88
CA PRO A 227 -10.76 6.31 -10.75
C PRO A 227 -12.07 5.84 -10.08
N GLN A 228 -13.20 6.46 -10.39
CA GLN A 228 -14.51 6.02 -9.91
C GLN A 228 -15.24 5.11 -10.91
N LYS A 229 -14.66 4.90 -12.09
CA LYS A 229 -15.26 4.13 -13.19
C LYS A 229 -14.25 3.10 -13.72
N PRO A 230 -14.19 1.90 -13.12
CA PRO A 230 -13.31 0.80 -13.57
C PRO A 230 -13.36 0.50 -15.07
N ASN A 231 -14.52 0.71 -15.72
CA ASN A 231 -14.66 0.54 -17.16
C ASN A 231 -13.78 1.48 -18.02
N THR A 232 -13.20 2.53 -17.45
CA THR A 232 -12.29 3.47 -18.13
C THR A 232 -10.80 3.15 -17.91
N TYR A 233 -10.48 2.16 -17.09
CA TYR A 233 -9.10 1.85 -16.71
C TYR A 233 -8.27 1.35 -17.90
N VAL A 234 -6.96 1.65 -17.85
CA VAL A 234 -5.98 1.04 -18.75
C VAL A 234 -5.70 -0.39 -18.29
N VAL A 235 -5.25 -1.26 -19.19
CA VAL A 235 -5.01 -2.66 -18.90
C VAL A 235 -3.52 -2.94 -18.86
N LEU A 236 -3.03 -3.39 -17.71
CA LEU A 236 -1.71 -4.03 -17.61
C LEU A 236 -1.85 -5.48 -18.06
N THR A 237 -1.08 -5.86 -19.07
CA THR A 237 -1.07 -7.23 -19.60
C THR A 237 -0.62 -8.25 -18.54
N ALA A 238 -1.00 -9.51 -18.72
CA ALA A 238 -0.66 -10.60 -17.80
C ALA A 238 0.86 -10.79 -17.61
N ASP A 239 1.65 -10.58 -18.67
CA ASP A 239 3.11 -10.60 -18.64
C ASP A 239 3.71 -9.28 -18.13
N GLY A 240 2.87 -8.26 -17.89
CA GLY A 240 3.23 -7.00 -17.24
C GLY A 240 4.10 -6.06 -18.06
N ASN A 241 4.32 -6.34 -19.34
CA ASN A 241 5.24 -5.57 -20.18
C ASN A 241 4.57 -4.46 -21.00
N LYS A 242 3.23 -4.35 -20.95
CA LYS A 242 2.45 -3.37 -21.71
C LYS A 242 1.28 -2.83 -20.91
N LEU A 243 1.04 -1.54 -21.08
CA LEU A 243 -0.25 -0.92 -20.81
C LEU A 243 -0.98 -0.69 -22.13
N LEU A 244 -2.26 -1.03 -22.14
CA LEU A 244 -3.12 -0.95 -23.31
C LEU A 244 -4.43 -0.27 -22.95
N THR A 245 -5.08 0.37 -23.92
CA THR A 245 -6.53 0.58 -23.82
C THR A 245 -7.23 -0.79 -23.78
N TYR A 246 -8.43 -0.85 -23.22
CA TYR A 246 -9.14 -2.13 -23.17
C TYR A 246 -9.43 -2.69 -24.59
N GLN A 247 -9.69 -1.83 -25.57
CA GLN A 247 -9.92 -2.30 -26.94
C GLN A 247 -8.65 -2.94 -27.52
N GLN A 248 -7.50 -2.29 -27.37
CA GLN A 248 -6.21 -2.87 -27.77
C GLN A 248 -5.97 -4.22 -27.08
N TYR A 249 -6.29 -4.32 -25.77
CA TYR A 249 -6.19 -5.59 -25.05
C TYR A 249 -7.07 -6.69 -25.67
N LEU A 250 -8.34 -6.40 -25.99
CA LEU A 250 -9.21 -7.36 -26.68
C LEU A 250 -8.63 -7.83 -28.03
N ASP A 251 -8.06 -6.92 -28.79
CA ASP A 251 -7.46 -7.24 -30.09
C ASP A 251 -6.27 -8.21 -29.93
N THR A 252 -5.54 -8.14 -28.81
CA THR A 252 -4.47 -9.12 -28.48
C THR A 252 -4.99 -10.52 -28.15
N LEU A 253 -6.25 -10.64 -27.71
CA LEU A 253 -6.87 -11.93 -27.39
C LEU A 253 -7.42 -12.63 -28.64
N GLN A 254 -7.77 -11.86 -29.67
CA GLN A 254 -8.30 -12.40 -30.94
C GLN A 254 -7.21 -12.93 -31.87
N THR A 255 -5.96 -12.55 -31.62
CA THR A 255 -4.79 -12.92 -32.42
C THR A 255 -4.03 -14.14 -31.89
N LYS A 256 -4.52 -14.74 -30.79
CA LYS A 256 -4.03 -15.98 -30.19
C LYS A 256 -4.97 -17.14 -30.51
#